data_AF-A0AAW0W976-F1
#
_entry.id   AF-A0AAW0W976-F1
#
_cell.length_a   1.000
_cell.length_b   1.000
_cell.length_c   1.000
_cell.angle_alpha   90.00
_cell.angle_beta   90.00
_cell.angle_gamma   90.00
#
_symmetry.space_group_name_H-M   'P 1'
#
loop_
_entity.id
_entity.type
_entity.pdbx_description
1 polymer ?
#
loop_
_entity_poly.entity_id
_entity_poly.type
_entity_poly.pdbx_seq_one_letter_code
_entity_poly.pdbx_strand_id
1 'polypeptide(L)'
;MLRISVLLAVLVGVAVAQRQLIRPDPQACKNRIKHATTFRNGHYYFFSCDRPDLQPPIVNGWFWSGSSARISPTNSTSGWRGGWSRTGGSGRPQPDNREFTETRTDESCIAILNNFYNDGIVWHDVACHHVKPWVCEDSEELLRFARFTYPEAQIP
;
A
#
# COMPACT_ATOMS: atom_id res chain seq x y z
N MET A 1 -56.17 2.55 -28.42
CA MET A 1 -54.80 3.08 -28.34
C MET A 1 -54.40 3.15 -26.88
N LEU A 2 -53.59 2.21 -26.37
CA LEU A 2 -52.77 2.41 -25.18
C LEU A 2 -51.66 1.36 -25.19
N ARG A 3 -50.44 1.77 -25.50
CA ARG A 3 -49.24 0.93 -25.51
C ARG A 3 -48.72 0.85 -24.08
N ILE A 4 -48.86 -0.30 -23.42
CA ILE A 4 -48.21 -0.56 -22.14
C ILE A 4 -46.98 -1.41 -22.43
N SER A 5 -45.87 -0.74 -22.73
CA SER A 5 -44.55 -1.35 -22.75
C SER A 5 -44.04 -1.45 -21.31
N VAL A 6 -44.17 -2.62 -20.68
CA VAL A 6 -43.49 -2.90 -19.40
C VAL A 6 -42.06 -3.32 -19.73
N LEU A 7 -41.12 -2.40 -19.56
CA LEU A 7 -39.69 -2.64 -19.66
C LEU A 7 -39.26 -3.67 -18.61
N LEU A 8 -38.56 -4.72 -19.06
CA LEU A 8 -37.80 -5.64 -18.23
C LEU A 8 -36.78 -4.84 -17.39
N ALA A 9 -36.92 -4.85 -16.07
CA ALA A 9 -35.84 -4.49 -15.16
C ALA A 9 -35.17 -5.79 -14.67
N VAL A 10 -34.25 -6.33 -15.48
CA VAL A 10 -33.33 -7.37 -15.01
C VAL A 10 -32.25 -6.66 -14.22
N LEU A 11 -32.44 -6.56 -12.90
CA LEU A 11 -31.40 -6.15 -11.97
C LEU A 11 -30.39 -7.30 -11.84
N VAL A 12 -29.39 -7.31 -12.73
CA VAL A 12 -28.18 -8.10 -12.50
C VAL A 12 -27.42 -7.43 -11.37
N GLY A 13 -27.59 -7.94 -10.15
CA GLY A 13 -26.76 -7.57 -9.02
C GLY A 13 -25.34 -8.01 -9.30
N VAL A 14 -24.47 -7.07 -9.66
CA VAL A 14 -23.03 -7.31 -9.70
C VAL A 14 -22.58 -7.42 -8.24
N ALA A 15 -22.48 -8.65 -7.75
CA ALA A 15 -21.76 -8.91 -6.51
C ALA A 15 -20.30 -8.53 -6.76
N VAL A 16 -19.89 -7.37 -6.22
CA VAL A 16 -18.50 -6.98 -6.17
C VAL A 16 -17.79 -8.03 -5.31
N ALA A 17 -17.11 -8.97 -5.94
CA ALA A 17 -16.17 -9.84 -5.26
C ALA A 17 -15.02 -8.96 -4.78
N GLN A 18 -15.18 -8.37 -3.60
CA GLN A 18 -14.07 -7.75 -2.90
C GLN A 18 -13.05 -8.87 -2.68
N ARG A 19 -11.92 -8.79 -3.39
CA ARG A 19 -10.77 -9.66 -3.17
C ARG A 19 -10.43 -9.51 -1.69
N GLN A 20 -10.87 -10.46 -0.87
CA GLN A 20 -10.52 -10.43 0.54
C GLN A 20 -9.00 -10.42 0.62
N LEU A 21 -8.45 -9.53 1.43
CA LEU A 21 -7.04 -9.56 1.76
C LEU A 21 -6.76 -10.98 2.25
N ILE A 22 -6.03 -11.76 1.44
CA ILE A 22 -5.68 -13.12 1.79
C ILE A 22 -4.86 -13.01 3.09
N ARG A 23 -5.29 -13.74 4.13
CA ARG A 23 -4.54 -13.77 5.37
C ARG A 23 -3.10 -14.20 5.06
N PRO A 24 -2.08 -13.51 5.60
CA PRO A 24 -0.69 -13.88 5.35
C PRO A 24 -0.47 -15.35 5.66
N ASP A 25 0.16 -16.08 4.74
CA ASP A 25 0.54 -17.48 4.98
C ASP A 25 1.54 -17.54 6.15
N PRO A 26 1.22 -18.25 7.25
CA PRO A 26 2.12 -18.40 8.39
C PRO A 26 3.47 -19.02 8.04
N GLN A 27 3.54 -19.92 7.05
CA GLN A 27 4.79 -20.54 6.63
C GLN A 27 5.67 -19.57 5.84
N ALA A 28 5.10 -18.85 4.86
CA ALA A 28 5.78 -17.76 4.18
C ALA A 28 6.28 -16.67 5.16
N CYS A 29 5.57 -16.45 6.27
CA CYS A 29 5.94 -15.47 7.30
C CYS A 29 6.90 -16.00 8.37
N LYS A 30 7.25 -17.30 8.36
CA LYS A 30 8.03 -17.94 9.44
C LYS A 30 9.42 -17.32 9.60
N ASN A 31 10.05 -16.97 8.48
CA ASN A 31 11.41 -16.41 8.43
C ASN A 31 11.44 -14.91 8.12
N ARG A 32 10.28 -14.26 8.01
CA ARG A 32 10.22 -12.82 7.74
C ARG A 32 10.82 -12.08 8.93
N ILE A 33 11.74 -11.15 8.68
CA ILE A 33 12.31 -10.31 9.74
C ILE A 33 11.17 -9.50 10.36
N LYS A 34 10.92 -9.74 11.65
CA LYS A 34 9.90 -9.04 12.45
C LYS A 34 10.62 -7.94 13.21
N HIS A 35 10.46 -6.69 12.82
CA HIS A 35 11.17 -5.61 13.51
C HIS A 35 10.41 -5.10 14.73
N ALA A 36 9.07 -5.18 14.71
CA ALA A 36 8.22 -5.09 15.90
C ALA A 36 6.94 -5.91 15.69
N THR A 37 6.37 -6.46 16.76
CA THR A 37 5.10 -7.19 16.70
C THR A 37 4.11 -6.64 17.71
N THR A 38 2.92 -6.25 17.26
CA THR A 38 1.77 -6.03 18.14
C THR A 38 0.72 -7.10 17.88
N PHE A 39 0.14 -7.63 18.96
CA PHE A 39 -1.05 -8.49 18.89
C PHE A 39 -2.29 -7.65 19.19
N ARG A 40 -3.20 -7.52 18.21
CA ARG A 40 -4.49 -6.85 18.38
C ARG A 40 -5.58 -7.62 17.65
N ASN A 41 -6.75 -7.74 18.29
CA ASN A 41 -7.94 -8.40 17.73
C ASN A 41 -7.67 -9.82 17.17
N GLY A 42 -6.78 -10.60 17.78
CA GLY A 42 -6.45 -11.94 17.29
C GLY A 42 -5.41 -12.01 16.17
N HIS A 43 -4.82 -10.88 15.77
CA HIS A 43 -3.87 -10.81 14.65
C HIS A 43 -2.50 -10.24 15.08
N TYR A 44 -1.42 -10.80 14.51
CA TYR A 44 -0.07 -10.26 14.61
C TYR A 44 0.18 -9.25 13.49
N TYR A 45 0.58 -8.05 13.87
CA TYR A 45 1.03 -7.01 12.95
C TYR A 45 2.55 -6.92 13.02
N PHE A 46 3.21 -7.03 11.87
CA PHE A 46 4.66 -6.93 11.75
C PHE A 46 5.01 -5.52 11.27
N PHE A 47 5.69 -4.76 12.11
CA PHE A 47 6.17 -3.43 11.76
C PHE A 47 7.67 -3.49 11.51
N SER A 48 8.15 -2.65 10.60
CA SER A 48 9.58 -2.41 10.36
C SER A 48 10.13 -1.23 11.16
N CYS A 49 9.27 -0.49 11.88
CA CYS A 49 9.59 0.83 12.41
C CYS A 49 10.77 0.85 13.40
N ASP A 50 10.93 -0.17 14.23
CA ASP A 50 11.85 -0.11 15.40
C ASP A 50 13.34 -0.36 15.08
N ARG A 51 13.70 -0.53 13.80
CA ARG A 51 15.13 -0.67 13.48
C ARG A 51 15.87 0.67 13.58
N PRO A 52 17.08 0.70 14.18
CA PRO A 52 17.88 1.92 14.27
C PRO A 52 18.15 2.60 12.93
N ASP A 53 18.33 1.81 11.86
CA ASP A 53 18.63 2.30 10.50
C ASP A 53 17.39 2.76 9.73
N LEU A 54 16.20 2.67 10.32
CA LEU A 54 14.93 3.16 9.79
C LEU A 54 14.41 4.37 10.57
N GLN A 55 15.14 4.85 11.58
CA GLN A 55 14.73 5.99 12.40
C GLN A 55 15.26 7.31 11.85
N PRO A 56 14.45 8.39 11.80
CA PRO A 56 13.02 8.41 12.09
C PRO A 56 12.21 7.77 10.93
N PRO A 57 11.11 7.03 11.20
CA PRO A 57 10.40 6.26 10.18
C PRO A 57 9.88 7.09 9.01
N ILE A 58 9.37 8.31 9.26
CA ILE A 58 8.87 9.19 8.21
C ILE A 58 9.97 9.68 7.23
N VAL A 59 11.24 9.53 7.62
CA VAL A 59 12.39 9.91 6.78
C VAL A 59 13.04 8.68 6.15
N ASN A 60 13.34 7.66 6.96
CA ASN A 60 14.18 6.53 6.56
C ASN A 60 13.39 5.22 6.35
N GLY A 61 12.10 5.20 6.68
CA GLY A 61 11.25 4.02 6.73
C GLY A 61 10.55 3.66 5.41
N TRP A 62 10.89 4.29 4.30
CA TRP A 62 10.23 4.08 3.02
C TRP A 62 10.89 2.96 2.20
N PHE A 63 10.13 1.94 1.84
CA PHE A 63 10.60 0.80 1.05
C PHE A 63 9.48 0.21 0.20
N TRP A 64 9.86 -0.44 -0.90
CA TRP A 64 8.94 -1.19 -1.74
C TRP A 64 8.52 -2.49 -1.05
N SER A 65 7.22 -2.70 -0.87
CA SER A 65 6.70 -3.85 -0.11
C SER A 65 7.03 -5.22 -0.74
N GLY A 66 7.20 -5.28 -2.06
CA GLY A 66 7.50 -6.52 -2.79
C GLY A 66 8.97 -6.94 -2.73
N SER A 67 9.90 -5.98 -2.80
CA SER A 67 11.35 -6.24 -2.85
C SER A 67 12.09 -5.86 -1.57
N SER A 68 11.42 -5.18 -0.64
CA SER A 68 12.05 -4.49 0.51
C SER A 68 13.17 -3.51 0.12
N ALA A 69 13.24 -3.13 -1.16
CA ALA A 69 14.21 -2.16 -1.64
C ALA A 69 13.90 -0.79 -1.03
N ARG A 70 14.92 -0.15 -0.44
CA ARG A 70 14.78 1.16 0.19
C ARG A 70 14.54 2.24 -0.84
N ILE A 71 13.61 3.11 -0.54
CA ILE A 71 13.51 4.42 -1.15
C ILE A 71 14.49 5.33 -0.40
N SER A 72 15.16 6.24 -1.12
CA SER A 72 16.10 7.16 -0.47
C SER A 72 15.41 7.99 0.60
N PRO A 73 16.15 8.42 1.65
CA PRO A 73 15.60 9.26 2.70
C PRO A 73 14.87 10.47 2.13
N THR A 74 13.71 10.80 2.70
CA THR A 74 12.89 11.92 2.18
C THR A 74 13.59 13.27 2.29
N ASN A 75 14.56 13.39 3.19
CA ASN A 75 15.42 14.57 3.34
C ASN A 75 16.75 14.50 2.57
N SER A 76 17.01 13.43 1.79
CA SER A 76 18.27 13.27 1.06
C SER A 76 18.48 14.40 0.06
N THR A 77 19.69 14.95 -0.02
CA THR A 77 20.06 15.95 -1.05
C THR A 77 20.75 15.32 -2.26
N SER A 78 21.04 14.02 -2.20
CA SER A 78 21.69 13.24 -3.25
C SER A 78 20.83 12.04 -3.66
N GLY A 79 20.95 11.64 -4.93
CA GLY A 79 20.19 10.52 -5.48
C GLY A 79 18.72 10.82 -5.79
N TRP A 80 17.96 9.77 -6.12
CA TRP A 80 16.54 9.86 -6.44
C TRP A 80 15.69 9.89 -5.16
N ARG A 81 14.90 10.94 -4.97
CA ARG A 81 14.11 11.17 -3.74
C ARG A 81 12.66 10.68 -3.81
N GLY A 82 12.29 9.97 -4.87
CA GLY A 82 10.89 9.71 -5.20
C GLY A 82 10.21 10.88 -5.90
N GLY A 83 8.94 10.69 -6.27
CA GLY A 83 8.08 11.67 -6.93
C GLY A 83 7.09 12.34 -5.97
N TRP A 84 7.54 12.80 -4.79
CA TRP A 84 6.67 13.39 -3.77
C TRP A 84 6.07 14.73 -4.18
N SER A 85 4.82 14.95 -3.79
CA SER A 85 4.13 16.22 -4.05
C SER A 85 4.76 17.37 -3.28
N ARG A 86 4.69 18.57 -3.88
CA ARG A 86 5.08 19.82 -3.23
C ARG A 86 3.95 20.42 -2.39
N THR A 87 2.78 19.79 -2.40
CA THR A 87 1.58 20.21 -1.66
C THR A 87 0.76 18.98 -1.23
N GLY A 88 -0.36 19.19 -0.56
CA GLY A 88 -1.21 18.11 -0.04
C GLY A 88 -2.42 18.68 0.69
N GLY A 89 -3.10 17.84 1.48
CA GLY A 89 -4.30 18.24 2.21
C GLY A 89 -4.09 19.38 3.22
N SER A 90 -2.85 19.55 3.71
CA SER A 90 -2.45 20.65 4.61
C SER A 90 -1.80 21.83 3.88
N GLY A 91 -1.66 21.76 2.54
CA GLY A 91 -0.88 22.70 1.74
C GLY A 91 0.64 22.56 1.91
N ARG A 92 1.14 21.52 2.59
CA ARG A 92 2.57 21.27 2.82
C ARG A 92 3.15 20.25 1.82
N PRO A 93 4.47 20.29 1.57
CA PRO A 93 5.15 19.25 0.78
C PRO A 93 5.12 17.89 1.45
N GLN A 94 4.97 16.84 0.64
CA GLN A 94 4.91 15.47 1.10
C GLN A 94 6.30 14.82 1.19
N PRO A 95 6.50 13.84 2.09
CA PRO A 95 5.53 13.37 3.08
C PRO A 95 5.40 14.30 4.29
N ASP A 96 4.18 14.67 4.65
CA ASP A 96 3.89 15.65 5.70
C ASP A 96 3.36 15.03 7.00
N ASN A 97 3.02 13.73 6.97
CA ASN A 97 2.42 12.98 8.06
C ASN A 97 1.26 13.72 8.75
N ARG A 98 0.41 14.38 7.94
CA ARG A 98 -0.69 15.22 8.42
C ARG A 98 -1.59 14.46 9.39
N GLU A 99 -1.94 13.21 9.07
CA GLU A 99 -2.89 12.43 9.89
C GLU A 99 -2.38 12.22 11.33
N PHE A 100 -1.08 12.14 11.56
CA PHE A 100 -0.52 11.97 12.91
C PHE A 100 -0.94 13.12 13.84
N THR A 101 -1.05 14.34 13.31
CA THR A 101 -1.48 15.51 14.08
C THR A 101 -2.93 15.40 14.53
N GLU A 102 -3.77 14.70 13.76
CA GLU A 102 -5.22 14.58 13.97
C GLU A 102 -5.58 13.34 14.81
N THR A 103 -4.99 12.19 14.50
CA THR A 103 -5.43 10.89 15.05
C THR A 103 -4.33 10.15 15.80
N ARG A 104 -3.09 10.68 15.85
CA ARG A 104 -1.89 9.97 16.32
C ARG A 104 -1.56 8.70 15.53
N THR A 105 -2.04 8.62 14.29
CA THR A 105 -1.72 7.54 13.35
C THR A 105 -0.84 8.09 12.24
N ASP A 106 0.29 7.44 12.00
CA ASP A 106 1.20 7.86 10.93
C ASP A 106 0.66 7.54 9.53
N GLU A 107 0.93 8.42 8.57
CA GLU A 107 0.72 8.22 7.13
C GLU A 107 1.84 7.34 6.56
N SER A 108 1.98 6.12 7.05
CA SER A 108 3.11 5.23 6.73
C SER A 108 3.02 4.49 5.38
N CYS A 109 2.07 4.85 4.51
CA CYS A 109 1.88 4.21 3.21
C CYS A 109 2.00 5.22 2.07
N ILE A 110 2.46 4.78 0.90
CA ILE A 110 2.59 5.62 -0.30
C ILE A 110 1.37 5.39 -1.20
N ALA A 111 0.79 6.47 -1.71
CA ALA A 111 -0.17 6.43 -2.81
C ALA A 111 0.23 7.37 -3.93
N ILE A 112 -0.04 6.95 -5.17
CA ILE A 112 0.01 7.82 -6.34
C ILE A 112 -1.40 8.39 -6.51
N LEU A 113 -1.56 9.69 -6.31
CA LEU A 113 -2.86 10.36 -6.45
C LEU A 113 -2.93 11.05 -7.81
N ASN A 114 -4.06 10.91 -8.50
CA ASN A 114 -4.29 11.56 -9.79
C ASN A 114 -5.01 12.90 -9.58
N ASN A 115 -4.22 13.97 -9.46
CA ASN A 115 -4.67 15.36 -9.36
C ASN A 115 -5.68 15.63 -8.24
N PHE A 116 -5.61 14.85 -7.15
CA PHE A 116 -6.56 14.97 -6.04
C PHE A 116 -6.43 16.31 -5.30
N TYR A 117 -5.21 16.86 -5.19
CA TYR A 117 -4.92 18.16 -4.57
C TYR A 117 -4.56 19.24 -5.60
N ASN A 118 -4.96 19.07 -6.86
CA ASN A 118 -4.61 19.98 -7.97
C ASN A 118 -3.09 20.10 -8.21
N ASP A 119 -2.37 18.99 -8.05
CA ASP A 119 -0.91 18.87 -8.09
C ASP A 119 -0.41 17.84 -9.12
N GLY A 120 -1.31 17.35 -9.99
CA GLY A 120 -1.00 16.36 -11.02
C GLY A 120 -0.96 14.91 -10.51
N ILE A 121 -0.36 14.00 -11.29
CA ILE A 121 -0.18 12.59 -10.90
C ILE A 121 1.12 12.48 -10.11
N VAL A 122 1.03 12.38 -8.79
CA VAL A 122 2.19 12.55 -7.90
C VAL A 122 2.02 11.76 -6.60
N TRP A 123 3.12 11.52 -5.88
CA TRP A 123 3.11 10.69 -4.67
C TRP A 123 2.71 11.49 -3.44
N HIS A 124 1.93 10.84 -2.59
CA HIS A 124 1.53 11.31 -1.27
C HIS A 124 1.75 10.20 -0.26
N ASP A 125 2.16 10.56 0.94
CA ASP A 125 1.95 9.71 2.09
C ASP A 125 0.47 9.71 2.43
N VAL A 126 -0.02 8.55 2.83
CA VAL A 126 -1.40 8.32 3.22
C VAL A 126 -1.43 7.34 4.37
N ALA A 127 -2.42 7.44 5.24
CA ALA A 127 -2.63 6.38 6.22
C ALA A 127 -2.96 5.06 5.55
N CYS A 128 -2.35 4.00 6.07
CA CYS A 128 -2.42 2.66 5.52
C CYS A 128 -3.82 2.01 5.59
N HIS A 129 -4.73 2.56 6.40
CA HIS A 129 -6.09 2.04 6.52
C HIS A 129 -7.02 2.52 5.40
N HIS A 130 -6.60 3.51 4.60
CA HIS A 130 -7.38 3.97 3.45
C HIS A 130 -7.44 2.91 2.35
N VAL A 131 -8.66 2.46 2.04
CA VAL A 131 -8.89 1.51 0.94
C VAL A 131 -8.70 2.22 -0.40
N LYS A 132 -7.76 1.74 -1.21
CA LYS A 132 -7.44 2.27 -2.54
C LYS A 132 -7.12 1.11 -3.50
N PRO A 133 -7.28 1.31 -4.82
CA PRO A 133 -6.64 0.43 -5.80
C PRO A 133 -5.13 0.40 -5.58
N TRP A 134 -4.49 -0.73 -5.89
CA TRP A 134 -3.04 -0.91 -5.75
C TRP A 134 -2.43 -1.31 -7.08
N VAL A 135 -1.14 -1.00 -7.24
CA VAL A 135 -0.33 -1.44 -8.37
C VAL A 135 0.53 -2.62 -7.88
N CYS A 136 0.54 -3.71 -8.64
CA CYS A 136 1.43 -4.83 -8.40
C CYS A 136 2.56 -4.79 -9.43
N GLU A 137 3.76 -5.09 -8.98
CA GLU A 137 4.92 -5.36 -9.83
C GLU A 137 5.36 -6.81 -9.57
N ASP A 138 5.65 -7.54 -10.63
CA ASP A 138 6.19 -8.88 -10.53
C ASP A 138 7.61 -8.83 -9.97
N SER A 139 7.88 -9.65 -8.96
CA SER A 139 9.22 -9.83 -8.42
C SER A 139 9.78 -11.15 -8.91
N GLU A 140 10.85 -11.11 -9.71
CA GLU A 140 11.46 -12.32 -10.26
C GLU A 140 11.92 -13.29 -9.15
N GLU A 141 12.35 -12.78 -8.00
CA GLU A 141 12.69 -13.61 -6.83
C GLU A 141 11.45 -14.36 -6.31
N LEU A 142 10.34 -13.65 -6.14
CA LEU A 142 9.08 -14.24 -5.67
C LEU A 142 8.48 -15.19 -6.71
N LEU A 143 8.56 -14.84 -8.00
CA LEU A 143 8.14 -15.69 -9.11
C LEU A 143 8.97 -16.98 -9.15
N ARG A 144 10.30 -16.92 -9.01
CA ARG A 144 11.15 -18.12 -8.94
C ARG A 144 10.80 -19.01 -7.76
N PHE A 145 10.62 -18.42 -6.58
CA PHE A 145 10.17 -19.17 -5.40
C PHE A 145 8.82 -19.84 -5.64
N ALA A 146 7.87 -19.12 -6.23
CA ALA A 146 6.53 -19.64 -6.50
C ALA A 146 6.56 -20.76 -7.56
N ARG A 147 7.29 -20.59 -8.68
CA ARG A 147 7.49 -21.63 -9.71
C ARG A 147 8.12 -22.89 -9.13
N PHE A 148 9.07 -22.76 -8.20
CA PHE A 148 9.69 -23.91 -7.53
C PHE A 148 8.74 -24.61 -6.55
N THR A 149 7.92 -23.83 -5.82
CA THR A 149 7.03 -24.34 -4.78
C THR A 149 5.75 -24.97 -5.36
N TYR A 150 5.26 -24.45 -6.48
CA TYR A 150 4.02 -24.86 -7.14
C TYR A 150 4.28 -25.17 -8.63
N PRO A 151 5.04 -26.23 -8.95
CA PRO A 151 5.46 -26.50 -10.33
C PRO A 151 4.30 -26.82 -11.28
N GLU A 152 3.16 -27.26 -10.76
CA GLU A 152 1.93 -27.49 -11.51
C GLU A 152 1.13 -26.21 -11.80
N ALA A 153 1.34 -25.15 -11.03
CA ALA A 153 0.73 -23.87 -11.30
C ALA A 153 1.49 -23.21 -12.45
N GLN A 154 0.81 -22.87 -13.54
CA GLN A 154 1.38 -22.13 -14.67
C GLN A 154 1.66 -20.67 -14.28
N ILE A 155 2.67 -20.49 -13.44
CA ILE A 155 3.14 -19.19 -12.98
C ILE A 155 4.00 -18.61 -14.12
N PRO A 156 3.68 -17.40 -14.62
CA PRO A 156 4.45 -16.76 -15.68
C PRO A 156 5.91 -16.58 -15.28
#